data_AF-X1KBA3-F1
#
_entry.id   AF-X1KBA3-F1
#
_cell.length_a   1.000
_cell.length_b   1.000
_cell.length_c   1.000
_cell.angle_alpha   90.00
_cell.angle_beta   90.00
_cell.angle_gamma   90.00
#
_symmetry.space_group_name_H-M   'P 1'
#
loop_
_entity.id
_entity.type
_entity.pdbx_description
1 polymer ?
#
loop_
_entity_poly.entity_id
_entity_poly.type
_entity_poly.pdbx_seq_one_letter_code
_entity_poly.pdbx_strand_id
1 'polypeptide(L)'
;MNNRVVITGLGPVTPIGTGKNIFWKSLIQGKCGIDRISYFDIEKYPTKIAAEVKDFDYTNYISIKEANRMDKSTQFSIVAAMLALEDSKLKITEKDSYSAGVIIGSG
;
A
#
# COMPACT_ATOMS: atom_id res chain seq x y z
N MET A 1 24.76 20.15 -10.93
CA MET A 1 23.62 19.93 -11.85
C MET A 1 22.46 19.44 -11.01
N ASN A 2 21.27 20.05 -11.13
CA ASN A 2 20.06 19.52 -10.53
C ASN A 2 19.39 18.58 -11.54
N ASN A 3 19.30 17.30 -11.19
CA ASN A 3 18.54 16.34 -11.98
C ASN A 3 17.05 16.59 -11.78
N ARG A 4 16.28 16.62 -12.86
CA ARG A 4 14.82 16.66 -12.78
C ARG A 4 14.31 15.29 -12.33
N VAL A 5 13.43 15.29 -11.34
CA VAL A 5 12.78 14.09 -10.81
C VAL A 5 11.30 14.13 -11.17
N VAL A 6 10.75 12.99 -11.58
CA VAL A 6 9.33 12.82 -11.95
C VAL A 6 8.77 11.58 -11.27
N ILE A 7 7.45 11.56 -11.07
CA ILE A 7 6.73 10.39 -10.55
C ILE A 7 6.21 9.60 -11.74
N THR A 8 6.58 8.32 -11.83
CA THR A 8 6.20 7.44 -12.96
C THR A 8 5.20 6.35 -12.56
N GLY A 9 5.05 6.05 -11.27
CA GLY A 9 4.11 5.05 -10.79
C GLY A 9 3.60 5.32 -9.38
N LEU A 10 2.39 4.86 -9.09
CA LEU A 10 1.72 5.00 -7.79
C LEU A 10 1.09 3.66 -7.38
N GLY A 11 1.27 3.28 -6.11
CA GLY A 11 0.71 2.05 -5.55
C GLY A 11 0.00 2.29 -4.21
N PRO A 12 -1.14 2.99 -4.18
CA PRO A 12 -1.84 3.27 -2.93
C PRO A 12 -2.49 1.99 -2.37
N VAL A 13 -2.32 1.74 -1.08
CA VAL A 13 -3.07 0.73 -0.29
C VAL A 13 -3.79 1.48 0.81
N THR A 14 -5.10 1.69 0.66
CA THR A 14 -5.85 2.64 1.51
C THR A 14 -7.24 2.15 1.86
N PRO A 15 -7.88 2.71 2.91
CA PRO A 15 -9.25 2.36 3.30
C PRO A 15 -10.33 2.65 2.24
N ILE A 16 -10.02 3.48 1.24
CA ILE A 16 -10.95 3.83 0.15
C ILE A 16 -10.61 3.10 -1.16
N GLY A 17 -9.60 2.25 -1.16
CA GLY A 17 -9.26 1.37 -2.28
C GLY A 17 -7.77 1.06 -2.35
N THR A 18 -7.49 -0.14 -2.83
CA THR A 18 -6.16 -0.61 -3.21
C THR A 18 -5.91 -0.44 -4.71
N GLY A 19 -4.77 0.14 -5.09
CA GLY A 19 -4.39 0.46 -6.47
C GLY A 19 -4.86 1.83 -6.97
N LYS A 20 -4.08 2.43 -7.88
CA LYS A 20 -4.23 3.82 -8.34
C LYS A 20 -5.65 4.17 -8.81
N ASN A 21 -6.23 3.35 -9.67
CA ASN A 21 -7.51 3.67 -10.32
C ASN A 21 -8.68 3.64 -9.33
N ILE A 22 -8.71 2.64 -8.44
CA ILE A 22 -9.77 2.51 -7.43
C ILE A 22 -9.65 3.64 -6.41
N PHE A 23 -8.43 3.87 -5.90
CA PHE A 23 -8.14 4.96 -4.98
C PHE A 23 -8.58 6.31 -5.54
N TRP A 24 -8.16 6.64 -6.76
CA TRP A 24 -8.46 7.92 -7.39
C TRP A 24 -9.96 8.14 -7.62
N LYS A 25 -10.65 7.11 -8.12
CA LYS A 25 -12.10 7.16 -8.33
C LYS A 25 -12.84 7.38 -7.01
N SER A 26 -12.50 6.62 -5.97
CA SER A 26 -13.11 6.77 -4.65
C SER A 26 -12.84 8.14 -4.03
N LEU A 27 -11.63 8.66 -4.20
CA LEU A 27 -11.24 9.98 -3.70
C LEU A 27 -12.07 11.10 -4.33
N ILE A 28 -12.19 11.13 -5.65
CA ILE A 28 -13.00 12.14 -6.37
C ILE A 28 -14.48 12.04 -5.97
N GLN A 29 -14.98 10.83 -5.73
CA GLN A 29 -16.36 10.59 -5.31
C GLN A 29 -16.63 10.97 -3.84
N GLY A 30 -15.62 11.39 -3.07
CA GLY A 30 -15.77 11.70 -1.66
C GLY A 30 -16.11 10.46 -0.81
N LYS A 31 -15.67 9.28 -1.22
CA LYS A 31 -15.94 8.03 -0.47
C LYS A 31 -15.30 8.11 0.91
N CYS A 32 -16.09 7.88 1.96
CA CYS A 32 -15.60 7.74 3.32
C CYS A 32 -15.08 6.32 3.56
N GLY A 33 -13.83 6.19 4.03
CA GLY A 33 -13.23 4.91 4.42
C GLY A 33 -13.38 4.57 5.90
N ILE A 34 -13.98 5.47 6.70
CA ILE A 34 -14.16 5.28 8.15
C ILE A 34 -15.38 4.39 8.38
N ASP A 35 -15.21 3.38 9.23
CA ASP A 35 -16.27 2.48 9.66
C ASP A 35 -16.02 2.01 11.10
N ARG A 36 -16.94 1.22 11.66
CA ARG A 36 -16.70 0.47 12.89
C ARG A 36 -15.51 -0.46 12.71
N ILE A 37 -14.62 -0.45 13.70
CA ILE A 37 -13.47 -1.36 13.74
C ILE A 37 -13.97 -2.80 13.71
N SER A 38 -13.40 -3.61 12.82
CA SER A 38 -13.70 -5.02 12.67
C SER A 38 -12.49 -5.92 12.94
N TYR A 39 -11.28 -5.35 12.99
CA TYR A 39 -10.04 -6.11 13.13
C TYR A 39 -9.84 -6.75 14.52
N PHE A 40 -10.43 -6.18 15.57
CA PHE A 40 -10.33 -6.69 16.94
C PHE A 40 -11.57 -6.32 17.77
N ASP A 41 -11.73 -6.96 18.94
CA ASP A 41 -12.80 -6.62 19.87
C ASP A 41 -12.57 -5.23 20.49
N ILE A 42 -13.54 -4.35 20.23
CA ILE A 42 -13.48 -2.95 20.63
C ILE A 42 -14.25 -2.65 21.91
N GLU A 43 -14.95 -3.60 22.57
CA GLU A 43 -15.92 -3.33 23.66
C GLU A 43 -15.39 -2.38 24.75
N LYS A 44 -14.12 -2.52 25.14
CA LYS A 44 -13.49 -1.76 26.22
C LYS A 44 -12.86 -0.43 25.81
N TYR A 45 -12.80 -0.11 24.51
CA TYR A 45 -12.12 1.08 23.99
C TYR A 45 -13.07 2.28 23.85
N PRO A 46 -12.68 3.52 24.16
CA PRO A 46 -13.53 4.69 23.94
C PRO A 46 -13.78 4.97 22.45
N THR A 47 -12.77 4.73 21.60
CA THR A 47 -12.88 4.87 20.15
C THR A 47 -13.31 3.54 19.52
N LYS A 48 -14.35 3.58 18.69
CA LYS A 48 -14.96 2.38 18.06
C LYS A 48 -14.87 2.36 16.53
N ILE A 49 -14.25 3.38 15.94
CA ILE A 49 -14.19 3.60 14.51
C ILE A 49 -12.73 3.73 14.05
N ALA A 50 -12.45 3.25 12.84
CA ALA A 50 -11.17 3.39 12.18
C ALA A 50 -11.38 3.37 10.66
N ALA A 51 -10.33 3.70 9.91
CA ALA A 51 -10.29 3.52 8.48
C ALA A 51 -9.42 2.29 8.17
N GLU A 52 -10.06 1.11 8.15
CA GLU A 52 -9.39 -0.17 7.87
C GLU A 52 -9.26 -0.38 6.35
N VAL A 53 -8.14 -0.98 5.90
CA VAL A 53 -8.03 -1.46 4.51
C VAL A 53 -8.82 -2.76 4.39
N LYS A 54 -10.01 -2.68 3.79
CA LYS A 54 -10.98 -3.79 3.74
C LYS A 54 -10.70 -4.82 2.63
N ASP A 55 -10.04 -4.40 1.55
CA ASP A 55 -9.79 -5.19 0.34
C ASP A 55 -8.33 -5.64 0.23
N PHE A 56 -7.65 -5.82 1.37
CA PHE A 56 -6.23 -6.15 1.36
C PHE A 56 -5.97 -7.61 1.01
N ASP A 57 -5.43 -7.84 -0.18
CA ASP A 57 -4.93 -9.13 -0.64
C ASP A 57 -3.44 -9.03 -1.02
N TYR A 58 -2.61 -9.80 -0.32
CA TYR A 58 -1.17 -9.89 -0.55
C TYR A 58 -0.77 -11.10 -1.40
N THR A 59 -1.69 -12.01 -1.72
CA THR A 59 -1.37 -13.36 -2.24
C THR A 59 -0.68 -13.36 -3.60
N ASN A 60 -0.86 -12.30 -4.39
CA ASN A 60 -0.17 -12.12 -5.68
C ASN A 60 1.29 -11.64 -5.52
N TYR A 61 1.69 -11.18 -4.34
CA TYR A 61 2.97 -10.48 -4.12
C TYR A 61 3.83 -11.12 -3.03
N ILE A 62 3.20 -11.77 -2.05
CA ILE A 62 3.87 -12.29 -0.86
C ILE A 62 3.38 -13.73 -0.64
N SER A 63 4.31 -14.67 -0.49
CA SER A 63 3.91 -16.04 -0.14
C SER A 63 3.36 -16.08 1.29
N ILE A 64 2.47 -17.04 1.57
CA ILE A 64 1.89 -17.20 2.93
C ILE A 64 2.99 -17.35 4.00
N LYS A 65 4.07 -18.05 3.67
CA LYS A 65 5.22 -18.27 4.58
C LYS A 65 5.94 -16.97 4.92
N GLU A 66 6.09 -16.06 3.95
CA GLU A 66 6.72 -14.75 4.14
C GLU A 66 5.78 -13.79 4.85
N ALA A 67 4.50 -13.76 4.47
CA ALA A 67 3.49 -12.91 5.08
C ALA A 67 3.36 -13.15 6.59
N ASN A 68 3.42 -14.42 7.03
CA ASN A 68 3.39 -14.79 8.45
C ASN A 68 4.60 -14.30 9.26
N ARG A 69 5.69 -13.87 8.59
CA ARG A 69 6.90 -13.32 9.21
C ARG A 69 6.96 -11.80 9.16
N MET A 70 5.94 -11.17 8.58
CA MET A 70 5.83 -9.72 8.39
C MET A 70 4.68 -9.18 9.23
N ASP A 71 4.90 -8.04 9.87
CA ASP A 71 3.79 -7.27 10.42
C ASP A 71 2.92 -6.70 9.28
N LYS A 72 1.71 -6.24 9.62
CA LYS A 72 0.75 -5.78 8.62
C LYS A 72 1.25 -4.55 7.83
N SER A 73 1.99 -3.64 8.46
CA SER A 73 2.51 -2.44 7.80
C SER A 73 3.59 -2.79 6.77
N THR A 74 4.42 -3.79 7.06
CA THR A 74 5.38 -4.35 6.10
C THR A 74 4.66 -4.99 4.91
N GLN A 75 3.61 -5.77 5.15
CA GLN A 75 2.80 -6.34 4.07
C GLN A 75 2.19 -5.24 3.18
N PHE A 76 1.61 -4.19 3.78
CA PHE A 76 1.10 -3.04 3.03
C PHE A 76 2.18 -2.36 2.19
N SER A 77 3.36 -2.14 2.77
CA SER A 77 4.48 -1.47 2.11
C SER A 77 4.97 -2.25 0.89
N ILE A 78 5.06 -3.58 0.99
CA ILE A 78 5.45 -4.45 -0.13
C ILE A 78 4.40 -4.39 -1.25
N VAL A 79 3.12 -4.57 -0.92
CA VAL A 79 2.04 -4.51 -1.94
C VAL A 79 2.00 -3.14 -2.60
N ALA A 80 2.15 -2.06 -1.83
CA ALA A 80 2.22 -0.70 -2.35
C ALA A 80 3.40 -0.49 -3.31
N ALA A 81 4.60 -0.98 -2.95
CA ALA A 81 5.78 -0.90 -3.80
C ALA A 81 5.60 -1.69 -5.11
N MET A 82 5.02 -2.89 -5.04
CA MET A 82 4.74 -3.72 -6.22
C MET A 82 3.75 -3.06 -7.16
N LEU A 83 2.64 -2.52 -6.64
CA LEU A 83 1.66 -1.77 -7.45
C LEU A 83 2.29 -0.52 -8.11
N ALA A 84 3.19 0.17 -7.41
CA ALA A 84 3.90 1.33 -7.97
C ALA A 84 4.86 0.93 -9.10
N LEU A 85 5.57 -0.18 -8.95
CA LEU A 85 6.43 -0.73 -10.00
C LEU A 85 5.61 -1.15 -11.23
N GLU A 86 4.49 -1.86 -11.02
CA GLU A 86 3.57 -2.23 -12.09
C GLU A 86 3.04 -1.00 -12.85
N ASP A 87 2.61 0.04 -12.13
CA ASP A 87 2.09 1.26 -12.73
C ASP A 87 3.16 2.02 -13.55
N SER A 88 4.39 2.06 -13.03
CA SER A 88 5.53 2.68 -13.72
C SER A 88 6.02 1.88 -14.93
N LYS A 89 5.66 0.60 -15.01
CA LYS A 89 6.21 -0.38 -15.96
C LYS A 89 7.73 -0.51 -15.92
N LEU A 90 8.36 -0.06 -14.83
CA LEU A 90 9.79 -0.16 -14.62
C LEU A 90 10.16 -1.62 -14.34
N LYS A 91 11.09 -2.15 -15.13
CA LYS A 91 11.70 -3.46 -14.88
C LYS A 91 13.09 -3.24 -14.34
N ILE A 92 13.32 -3.60 -13.07
CA ILE A 92 14.64 -3.53 -12.46
C ILE A 92 15.42 -4.77 -12.88
N THR A 93 16.50 -4.57 -13.63
CA THR A 93 17.42 -5.65 -14.02
C THR A 93 18.66 -5.64 -13.13
N GLU A 94 19.50 -6.68 -13.20
CA GLU A 94 20.77 -6.71 -12.48
C GLU A 94 21.65 -5.50 -12.79
N LYS A 95 21.63 -5.02 -14.05
CA LYS A 95 22.39 -3.86 -14.50
C LYS A 95 21.92 -2.56 -13.84
N ASP A 96 20.63 -2.43 -13.58
CA ASP A 96 20.01 -1.22 -13.03
C ASP A 96 19.91 -1.26 -11.50
N SER A 97 20.15 -2.43 -10.88
CA SER A 97 19.96 -2.67 -9.45
C SER A 97 20.73 -1.69 -8.57
N TYR A 98 21.97 -1.34 -8.93
CA TYR A 98 22.79 -0.36 -8.20
C TYR A 98 22.31 1.09 -8.34
N SER A 99 21.38 1.36 -9.26
CA SER A 99 20.76 2.68 -9.47
C SER A 99 19.33 2.75 -8.93
N ALA A 100 18.79 1.64 -8.41
CA ALA A 100 17.47 1.57 -7.79
C ALA A 100 17.60 1.62 -6.27
N GLY A 101 17.03 2.66 -5.65
CA GLY A 101 16.98 2.82 -4.21
C GLY A 101 15.58 2.61 -3.65
N VAL A 102 15.50 2.22 -2.38
CA VAL A 102 14.24 2.11 -1.63
C VAL A 102 14.37 2.91 -0.35
N ILE A 103 13.39 3.78 -0.09
CA ILE A 103 13.24 4.50 1.17
C ILE A 103 11.79 4.35 1.61
N ILE A 104 11.58 3.65 2.73
CA ILE A 104 10.25 3.39 3.30
C ILE A 104 10.28 3.86 4.76
N GLY A 105 9.25 4.61 5.15
CA GLY A 105 9.01 5.01 6.54
C GLY A 105 7.79 4.29 7.10
N SER A 106 7.85 3.95 8.39
CA SER A 106 6.72 3.40 9.16
C SER A 106 6.74 4.02 10.56
N GLY A 107 5.57 4.18 11.18
CA GLY A 107 5.40 4.78 12.51
C GLY A 107 4.12 4.34 13.19
#